data_AF-A0A932NAS8-F1
#
_entry.id   AF-A0A932NAS8-F1
#
_cell.length_a   1.000
_cell.length_b   1.000
_cell.length_c   1.000
_cell.angle_alpha   90.00
_cell.angle_beta   90.00
_cell.angle_gamma   90.00
#
_symmetry.space_group_name_H-M   'P 1'
#
loop_
_entity.id
_entity.type
_entity.pdbx_description
1 polymer ?
#
loop_
_entity_poly.entity_id
_entity_poly.type
_entity_poly.pdbx_seq_one_letter_code
_entity_poly.pdbx_strand_id
1 'polypeptide(L)'
;MNEPKSVFPQSPTWPGDGTSRVPFWAYTREDLYKKELDRLFYNGHWCYVGLEAEIPNGGDFKRTVVGERSVVMVRDMDGQVNVVENVCAHRGMRFCRER
;
A
#
# COMPACT_ATOMS: atom_id res chain seq x y z
N MET A 1 44.00 0.09 13.21
CA MET A 1 42.92 0.81 13.91
C MET A 1 41.63 0.52 13.15
N ASN A 2 40.71 -0.25 13.73
CA ASN A 2 39.41 -0.50 13.08
C ASN A 2 38.57 0.77 13.22
N GLU A 3 38.14 1.33 12.09
CA GLU A 3 37.10 2.36 12.10
C GLU A 3 35.86 1.82 12.81
N PRO A 4 35.20 2.62 13.66
CA PRO A 4 33.97 2.20 14.31
C PRO A 4 32.92 1.94 13.23
N LYS A 5 32.52 0.68 13.07
CA LYS A 5 31.42 0.31 12.20
C LYS A 5 30.15 0.97 12.75
N SER A 6 29.62 1.95 12.02
CA SER A 6 28.35 2.56 12.38
C SER A 6 27.24 1.51 12.31
N VAL A 7 26.59 1.27 13.44
CA VAL A 7 25.47 0.30 13.53
C VAL A 7 24.22 0.84 12.82
N PHE A 8 24.00 2.16 12.90
CA PHE A 8 22.89 2.83 12.23
C PHE A 8 23.41 3.64 11.04
N PRO A 9 22.84 3.48 9.83
CA PRO A 9 23.30 4.21 8.67
C PRO A 9 22.79 5.65 8.68
N GLN A 10 23.67 6.62 8.43
CA GLN A 10 23.28 8.04 8.32
C GLN A 10 22.92 8.46 6.89
N SER A 11 23.67 7.96 5.90
CA SER A 11 23.44 8.23 4.47
C SER A 11 23.86 7.01 3.66
N PRO A 12 23.10 5.91 3.76
CA PRO A 12 23.53 4.66 3.15
C PRO A 12 23.39 4.70 1.63
N THR A 13 24.37 4.12 0.93
CA THR A 13 24.33 3.82 -0.49
C THR A 13 24.09 2.34 -0.70
N TRP A 14 23.47 1.97 -1.82
CA TRP A 14 23.33 0.56 -2.21
C TRP A 14 24.72 -0.10 -2.32
N PRO A 15 24.93 -1.31 -1.78
CA PRO A 15 26.24 -1.96 -1.79
C PRO A 15 26.56 -2.59 -3.16
N GLY A 16 27.37 -1.88 -3.95
CA GLY A 16 27.82 -2.35 -5.28
C GLY A 16 26.77 -2.15 -6.38
N ASP A 17 26.94 -2.82 -7.52
CA ASP A 17 26.11 -2.57 -8.72
C ASP A 17 25.01 -3.63 -8.96
N GLY A 18 25.06 -4.76 -8.25
CA GLY A 18 24.10 -5.86 -8.38
C GLY A 18 23.09 -5.92 -7.24
N THR A 19 22.12 -6.83 -7.34
CA THR A 19 21.05 -7.01 -6.33
C THR A 19 21.15 -8.30 -5.52
N SER A 20 22.23 -9.05 -5.65
CA SER A 20 22.47 -10.29 -4.87
C SER A 20 22.80 -10.05 -3.39
N ARG A 21 22.97 -8.78 -2.97
CA ARG A 21 23.19 -8.37 -1.58
C ARG A 21 22.26 -7.20 -1.25
N VAL A 22 21.22 -7.47 -0.46
CA VAL A 22 20.27 -6.44 -0.05
C VAL A 22 20.63 -5.95 1.36
N PRO A 23 20.88 -4.65 1.56
CA PRO A 23 21.26 -4.12 2.86
C PRO A 23 20.08 -4.09 3.83
N PHE A 24 20.35 -4.25 5.13
CA PHE A 24 19.30 -4.30 6.17
C PHE A 24 18.48 -3.01 6.27
N TRP A 25 19.08 -1.86 5.92
CA TRP A 25 18.38 -0.58 5.91
C TRP A 25 17.29 -0.47 4.84
N ALA A 26 17.30 -1.32 3.81
CA ALA A 26 16.22 -1.36 2.83
C ALA A 26 14.88 -1.74 3.46
N TYR A 27 14.91 -2.48 4.58
CA TYR A 27 13.72 -2.98 5.28
C TYR A 27 13.38 -2.21 6.56
N THR A 28 14.21 -1.27 6.99
CA THR A 28 14.08 -0.60 8.31
C THR A 28 13.94 0.92 8.22
N ARG A 29 13.94 1.48 7.01
CA ARG A 29 13.82 2.92 6.77
C ARG A 29 12.39 3.31 6.41
N GLU A 30 11.77 4.09 7.28
CA GLU A 30 10.44 4.66 7.08
C GLU A 30 10.35 5.54 5.81
N ASP A 31 11.41 6.27 5.48
CA ASP A 31 11.41 7.14 4.30
C ASP A 31 11.52 6.37 2.98
N LEU A 32 12.10 5.16 3.00
CA LEU A 32 12.07 4.26 1.85
C LEU A 32 10.69 3.62 1.72
N TYR A 33 10.12 3.14 2.83
CA TYR A 33 8.76 2.59 2.84
C TYR A 33 7.72 3.59 2.29
N LYS A 34 7.77 4.87 2.68
CA LYS A 34 6.89 5.90 2.11
C LYS A 34 7.07 6.10 0.60
N LYS A 35 8.30 5.97 0.09
CA LYS A 35 8.57 6.02 -1.36
C LYS A 35 8.06 4.76 -2.06
N GLU A 36 8.14 3.60 -1.42
CA GLU A 36 7.56 2.36 -1.93
C GLU A 36 6.04 2.46 -2.03
N LEU A 37 5.35 3.00 -1.01
CA LEU A 37 3.92 3.28 -1.06
C LEU A 37 3.56 4.14 -2.28
N ASP A 38 4.26 5.25 -2.47
CA ASP A 38 4.03 6.15 -3.61
C ASP A 38 4.30 5.46 -4.96
N ARG A 39 5.45 4.82 -5.12
CA ARG A 39 5.90 4.33 -6.44
C ARG A 39 5.38 2.96 -6.83
N LEU A 40 5.03 2.11 -5.85
CA LEU A 40 4.66 0.71 -6.09
C LEU A 40 3.19 0.43 -5.78
N PHE A 41 2.58 1.15 -4.84
CA PHE A 41 1.19 0.90 -4.45
C PHE A 41 0.21 1.94 -4.98
N TYR A 42 0.64 3.20 -5.10
CA TYR A 42 -0.25 4.30 -5.50
C TYR A 42 -0.11 4.72 -6.96
N ASN A 43 1.00 4.36 -7.61
CA ASN A 43 1.28 4.73 -8.98
C ASN A 43 1.82 3.55 -9.79
N GLY A 44 1.40 3.43 -11.06
CA GLY A 44 2.00 2.49 -12.02
C GLY A 44 1.70 1.01 -11.83
N HIS A 45 0.83 0.64 -10.89
CA HIS A 45 0.56 -0.76 -10.53
C HIS A 45 -0.93 -1.02 -10.27
N TRP A 46 -1.34 -2.25 -10.54
CA TRP A 46 -2.64 -2.78 -10.12
C TRP A 46 -2.47 -3.58 -8.84
N CYS A 47 -3.17 -3.17 -7.77
CA CYS A 47 -3.15 -3.88 -6.49
C CYS A 47 -4.40 -4.73 -6.31
N TYR A 48 -4.23 -5.92 -5.75
CA TYR A 48 -5.35 -6.81 -5.44
C TYR A 48 -6.29 -6.20 -4.39
N VAL A 49 -7.60 -6.28 -4.64
CA VAL A 49 -8.64 -5.75 -3.73
C VAL A 49 -9.65 -6.82 -3.28
N GLY A 50 -9.83 -7.90 -4.03
CA GLY A 50 -10.75 -8.98 -3.68
C GLY A 50 -11.12 -9.86 -4.86
N LEU A 51 -12.05 -10.77 -4.61
CA LEU A 51 -12.69 -11.62 -5.62
C LEU A 51 -14.13 -11.20 -5.83
N GLU A 52 -14.65 -11.40 -7.04
CA GLU A 52 -16.06 -11.13 -7.36
C GLU A 52 -17.05 -11.93 -6.51
N ALA A 53 -16.67 -13.15 -6.10
CA ALA A 53 -17.49 -14.02 -5.26
C ALA A 53 -17.72 -13.45 -3.84
N GLU A 54 -16.92 -12.47 -3.41
CA GLU A 54 -17.09 -11.80 -2.11
C GLU A 54 -18.18 -10.72 -2.13
N ILE A 55 -18.63 -10.32 -3.32
CA ILE A 55 -19.68 -9.31 -3.53
C ILE A 55 -20.65 -9.78 -4.64
N PRO A 56 -21.38 -10.89 -4.46
CA PRO A 56 -22.16 -11.52 -5.53
C PRO A 56 -23.38 -10.70 -5.98
N ASN A 57 -23.98 -9.88 -5.11
CA ASN A 57 -25.21 -9.16 -5.38
C ASN A 57 -24.99 -7.64 -5.45
N GLY A 58 -25.90 -6.92 -6.14
CA GLY A 58 -25.90 -5.47 -6.14
C GLY A 58 -26.06 -4.91 -4.73
N GLY A 59 -25.17 -3.98 -4.36
CA GLY A 59 -25.06 -3.40 -3.02
C GLY A 59 -24.09 -4.12 -2.08
N ASP A 60 -23.67 -5.35 -2.40
CA ASP A 60 -22.65 -6.05 -1.62
C ASP A 60 -21.32 -5.28 -1.74
N PHE A 61 -20.67 -5.07 -0.59
CA PHE A 61 -19.38 -4.39 -0.53
C PHE A 61 -18.40 -5.15 0.36
N LYS A 62 -17.12 -4.93 0.10
CA LYS A 62 -16.00 -5.39 0.91
C LYS A 62 -15.05 -4.23 1.16
N ARG A 63 -14.69 -4.01 2.43
CA ARG A 63 -13.65 -3.02 2.76
C ARG A 63 -12.28 -3.67 2.81
N THR A 64 -11.33 -3.10 2.07
CA THR A 64 -9.95 -3.57 1.97
C THR A 64 -8.95 -2.40 1.97
N VAL A 65 -7.69 -2.65 1.63
CA VAL A 65 -6.61 -1.65 1.57
C VAL A 65 -5.77 -1.79 0.30
N VAL A 66 -5.24 -0.67 -0.19
CA VAL A 66 -4.14 -0.59 -1.15
C VAL A 66 -3.02 0.20 -0.49
N GLY A 67 -1.85 -0.41 -0.30
CA GLY A 67 -0.85 0.10 0.62
C GLY A 67 -1.50 0.37 2.00
N GLU A 68 -1.40 1.62 2.48
CA GLU A 68 -2.07 2.05 3.71
C GLU A 68 -3.44 2.73 3.52
N ARG A 69 -3.91 2.88 2.27
CA ARG A 69 -5.17 3.58 1.97
C ARG A 69 -6.33 2.60 2.00
N SER A 70 -7.32 2.87 2.85
CA SER A 70 -8.54 2.06 2.89
C SER A 70 -9.41 2.35 1.68
N VAL A 71 -9.88 1.29 1.02
CA VAL A 71 -10.78 1.36 -0.13
C VAL A 71 -12.00 0.47 0.11
N VAL A 72 -13.09 0.76 -0.60
CA VAL A 72 -14.32 -0.04 -0.62
C VAL A 72 -14.52 -0.56 -2.04
N MET A 73 -14.50 -1.89 -2.18
CA MET A 73 -14.91 -2.59 -3.40
C MET A 73 -16.40 -2.91 -3.28
N VAL A 74 -17.19 -2.57 -4.30
CA VAL A 74 -18.66 -2.71 -4.26
C VAL A 74 -19.19 -3.18 -5.61
N ARG A 75 -20.19 -4.07 -5.59
CA ARG A 75 -20.99 -4.34 -6.79
C ARG A 75 -22.14 -3.34 -6.84
N ASP A 76 -22.19 -2.52 -7.88
CA ASP A 76 -23.30 -1.59 -8.04
C ASP A 76 -24.60 -2.30 -8.46
N MET A 77 -25.69 -1.53 -8.52
CA MET A 77 -27.02 -2.06 -8.86
C MET A 77 -27.13 -2.50 -10.33
N ASP A 78 -26.22 -2.03 -11.20
CA ASP A 78 -26.11 -2.43 -12.60
C ASP A 78 -25.20 -3.65 -12.78
N GLY A 79 -24.64 -4.17 -11.68
CA GLY A 79 -23.80 -5.37 -11.62
C GLY A 79 -22.31 -5.13 -11.85
N GLN A 80 -21.84 -3.90 -12.03
CA GLN A 80 -20.42 -3.58 -12.21
C GLN A 80 -19.68 -3.55 -10.87
N VAL A 81 -18.38 -3.83 -10.91
CA VAL A 81 -17.50 -3.73 -9.73
C VAL A 81 -16.80 -2.37 -9.74
N ASN A 82 -17.03 -1.60 -8.68
CA ASN A 82 -16.41 -0.30 -8.46
C ASN A 82 -15.48 -0.35 -7.24
N VAL A 83 -14.43 0.47 -7.24
CA VAL A 83 -13.53 0.63 -6.10
C VAL A 83 -13.35 2.12 -5.82
N VAL A 84 -13.64 2.54 -4.59
CA VAL A 84 -13.52 3.94 -4.15
C VAL A 84 -12.65 4.05 -2.92
N GLU A 85 -11.99 5.21 -2.76
CA GLU A 85 -11.29 5.50 -1.52
C GLU A 85 -12.28 5.71 -0.37
N ASN A 86 -12.01 5.09 0.78
CA ASN A 86 -12.84 5.20 1.98
C ASN A 86 -12.49 6.49 2.76
N VAL A 87 -12.65 7.64 2.11
CA VAL A 87 -12.36 8.96 2.67
C VAL A 87 -13.48 9.93 2.24
N CYS A 88 -14.18 10.49 3.22
CA CYS A 88 -15.26 11.44 2.96
C CYS A 88 -14.74 12.78 2.43
N ALA A 89 -15.31 13.29 1.34
CA ALA A 89 -14.90 14.54 0.70
C ALA A 89 -15.07 15.80 1.59
N HIS A 90 -15.94 15.77 2.60
CA HIS A 90 -16.15 16.94 3.47
C HIS A 90 -14.97 17.19 4.41
N ARG A 91 -14.56 16.18 5.20
CA ARG A 91 -13.51 16.32 6.23
C ARG A 91 -12.61 15.10 6.41
N GLY A 92 -12.54 14.22 5.42
CA GLY A 92 -11.58 13.13 5.41
C GLY A 92 -11.86 11.96 6.37
N MET A 93 -13.06 11.87 6.94
CA MET A 93 -13.43 10.73 7.78
C MET A 93 -13.41 9.44 6.97
N ARG A 94 -12.75 8.40 7.50
CA ARG A 94 -12.92 7.02 7.05
C ARG A 94 -14.32 6.55 7.43
N PHE A 95 -15.23 6.51 6.47
CA PHE A 95 -16.67 6.41 6.74
C PHE A 95 -17.16 4.95 6.83
N CYS A 96 -16.64 4.06 5.99
CA CYS A 96 -16.97 2.64 6.06
C CYS A 96 -16.20 1.97 7.20
N ARG A 97 -16.93 1.42 8.18
CA ARG A 97 -16.39 0.76 9.38
C ARG A 97 -16.55 -0.76 9.36
N GLU A 98 -17.63 -1.25 8.76
CA GLU A 98 -17.84 -2.68 8.52
C GLU A 98 -16.82 -3.24 7.52
N ARG A 99 -16.56 -4.54 7.60
CA ARG A 99 -15.49 -5.21 6.84
C ARG A 99 -16.05 -6.10 5.75
#